data_AF-A0A8C7L9E1-F1
#
_entry.id   AF-A0A8C7L9E1-F1
#
_cell.length_a   1.000
_cell.length_b   1.000
_cell.length_c   1.000
_cell.angle_alpha   90.00
_cell.angle_beta   90.00
_cell.angle_gamma   90.00
#
_symmetry.space_group_name_H-M   'P 1'
#
loop_
_entity.id
_entity.type
_entity.pdbx_description
1 polymer ?
#
loop_
_entity_poly.entity_id
_entity_poly.type
_entity_poly.pdbx_seq_one_letter_code
_entity_poly.pdbx_strand_id
1 'polypeptide(L)'
;MSSLSASFVQIRFDDIHFYENCGGGSFGSVYRARWISQDKEVAVKKLLKIENEAEILSVLSHRNIIQFYGAILEAPNYGIVTEYAGGGSLYDYLSSAESEEMDLGQVMTWAMEIAKGTVTIHCRIYFKPVVVTADNVLKICDFGASRFHSHTTHMSLVGTFPWMAPEIIQSLPVSETCDTYSYGVVLWEMLTREIPFKGLEGLQVAWLVVEKSERLTIPSSCPTSFAELMRKCWVTEPKERPMFKHILTTLESMSNDSKLPEECNSFLHNKAEWSCEIEATLERLKKLERDLSSKEQELKERERRLKMWERKLIEQSNTPVSSSVAYTHCTTTTATHCVESLNMNSTPA
;
A
#
# COMPACT_ATOMS: atom_id res chain seq x y z
N MET A 1 -19.29 -0.96 -33.37
CA MET A 1 -18.08 -1.02 -34.22
C MET A 1 -17.52 0.38 -34.36
N SER A 2 -16.43 0.65 -33.67
CA SER A 2 -15.51 1.76 -33.92
C SER A 2 -14.18 1.29 -33.38
N SER A 3 -13.41 0.61 -34.22
CA SER A 3 -12.04 0.22 -33.92
C SER A 3 -11.18 1.46 -34.04
N LEU A 4 -10.84 2.08 -32.91
CA LEU A 4 -9.71 3.00 -32.85
C LEU A 4 -8.46 2.15 -33.08
N SER A 5 -7.95 2.17 -34.32
CA SER A 5 -6.70 1.48 -34.67
C SER A 5 -5.53 2.24 -34.08
N ALA A 6 -5.12 1.93 -32.85
CA ALA A 6 -3.80 2.30 -32.41
C ALA A 6 -2.77 1.52 -33.26
N SER A 7 -2.04 2.23 -34.13
CA SER A 7 -1.03 1.64 -35.02
C SER A 7 0.28 1.42 -34.27
N PHE A 8 0.25 0.60 -33.21
CA PHE A 8 1.49 0.13 -32.59
C PHE A 8 2.05 -1.07 -33.34
N VAL A 9 3.37 -1.27 -33.25
CA VAL A 9 4.08 -2.35 -33.94
C VAL A 9 3.55 -3.70 -33.46
N GLN A 10 3.05 -4.51 -34.40
CA GLN A 10 2.71 -5.90 -34.13
C GLN A 10 3.96 -6.76 -34.31
N ILE A 11 4.30 -7.51 -33.26
CA ILE A 11 5.46 -8.42 -33.25
C ILE A 11 4.92 -9.85 -33.33
N ARG A 12 5.48 -10.66 -34.23
CA ARG A 12 5.06 -12.05 -34.39
C ARG A 12 5.51 -12.88 -33.20
N PHE A 13 4.68 -13.81 -32.73
CA PHE A 13 5.06 -14.67 -31.62
C PHE A 13 6.32 -15.50 -31.94
N ASP A 14 6.41 -16.02 -33.17
CA ASP A 14 7.56 -16.80 -33.64
C ASP A 14 8.85 -15.96 -33.84
N ASP A 15 8.77 -14.63 -33.76
CA ASP A 15 9.92 -13.73 -33.82
C ASP A 15 10.49 -13.41 -32.42
N ILE A 16 9.93 -14.04 -31.37
CA ILE A 16 10.37 -13.92 -29.98
C ILE A 16 10.90 -15.27 -29.50
N HIS A 17 12.17 -15.28 -29.08
CA HIS A 17 12.78 -16.41 -28.39
C HIS A 17 12.76 -16.17 -26.88
N PHE A 18 11.91 -16.90 -26.16
CA PHE A 18 11.75 -16.77 -24.71
C PHE A 18 12.89 -17.45 -23.94
N TYR A 19 13.36 -16.80 -22.87
CA TYR A 19 14.29 -17.35 -21.90
C TYR A 19 13.54 -17.64 -20.57
N GLU A 20 14.05 -17.13 -19.44
CA GLU A 20 13.48 -17.29 -18.12
C GLU A 20 12.26 -16.39 -17.83
N ASN A 21 11.43 -16.83 -16.89
CA ASN A 21 10.43 -15.98 -16.24
C ASN A 21 11.13 -15.08 -15.23
N CYS A 22 11.07 -13.76 -15.44
CA CYS A 22 11.73 -12.75 -14.61
C CYS A 22 10.86 -12.27 -13.45
N GLY A 23 9.60 -12.68 -13.38
CA GLY A 23 8.68 -12.27 -12.34
C GLY A 23 7.23 -12.37 -12.76
N GLY A 24 6.35 -12.53 -11.79
CA GLY A 24 4.91 -12.50 -11.98
C GLY A 24 4.28 -11.60 -10.93
N GLY A 25 3.85 -10.41 -11.35
CA GLY A 25 3.01 -9.55 -10.52
C GLY A 25 1.54 -9.93 -10.64
N SER A 26 0.69 -9.18 -9.94
CA SER A 26 -0.77 -9.23 -10.06
C SER A 26 -1.31 -9.04 -11.48
N PHE A 27 -0.50 -8.51 -12.39
CA PHE A 27 -0.89 -8.08 -13.74
C PHE A 27 -0.32 -8.97 -14.86
N GLY A 28 0.28 -10.12 -14.52
CA GLY A 28 0.79 -11.09 -15.48
C GLY A 28 2.27 -11.44 -15.28
N SER A 29 2.69 -12.54 -15.91
CA SER A 29 4.08 -12.99 -15.90
C SER A 29 4.90 -12.24 -16.95
N VAL A 30 6.09 -11.82 -16.59
CA VAL A 30 7.06 -11.14 -17.45
C VAL A 30 8.21 -12.09 -17.73
N TYR A 31 8.53 -12.27 -19.00
CA TYR A 31 9.62 -13.14 -19.47
C TYR A 31 10.72 -12.29 -20.09
N ARG A 32 11.98 -12.65 -19.83
CA ARG A 32 13.08 -12.18 -20.65
C ARG A 32 13.06 -12.95 -21.97
N ALA A 33 13.29 -12.25 -23.07
CA ALA A 33 13.30 -12.86 -24.38
C ALA A 33 14.27 -12.13 -25.32
N ARG A 34 14.54 -12.72 -26.48
CA ARG A 34 15.22 -12.07 -27.60
C ARG A 34 14.25 -11.87 -28.74
N TRP A 35 14.12 -10.63 -29.19
CA TRP A 35 13.49 -10.30 -30.45
C TRP A 35 14.46 -10.62 -31.60
N ILE A 36 14.17 -11.69 -32.34
CA ILE A 36 15.11 -12.33 -33.27
C ILE A 36 15.45 -11.40 -34.43
N SER A 37 14.45 -10.85 -35.12
CA SER A 37 14.68 -10.00 -36.30
C SER A 37 15.38 -8.67 -36.00
N GLN A 38 15.30 -8.18 -34.76
CA GLN A 38 15.95 -6.93 -34.32
C GLN A 38 17.24 -7.16 -33.55
N ASP A 39 17.61 -8.42 -33.34
CA ASP A 39 18.72 -8.84 -32.49
C ASP A 39 18.77 -8.15 -31.13
N LYS A 40 17.63 -8.06 -30.45
CA LYS A 40 17.47 -7.24 -29.25
C LYS A 40 16.92 -8.04 -28.07
N GLU A 41 17.46 -7.79 -26.89
CA GLU A 41 16.90 -8.31 -25.65
C GLU A 41 15.67 -7.50 -25.21
N VAL A 42 14.59 -8.20 -24.85
CA VAL A 42 13.28 -7.60 -24.57
C VAL A 42 12.62 -8.26 -23.36
N ALA A 43 11.72 -7.52 -22.70
CA ALA A 43 10.80 -8.08 -21.72
C ALA A 43 9.44 -8.31 -22.39
N VAL A 44 8.82 -9.45 -22.13
CA VAL A 44 7.49 -9.80 -22.66
C VAL A 44 6.53 -10.05 -21.51
N LYS A 45 5.60 -9.12 -21.29
CA LYS A 45 4.49 -9.28 -20.33
C LYS A 45 3.38 -10.09 -21.01
N LYS A 46 3.13 -11.31 -20.52
CA LYS A 46 2.07 -12.18 -21.02
C LYS A 46 0.71 -11.68 -20.55
N LEU A 47 -0.23 -11.55 -21.49
CA LEU A 47 -1.60 -11.10 -21.24
C LEU A 47 -2.61 -12.16 -21.66
N LEU A 48 -3.80 -12.14 -21.06
CA LEU A 48 -4.92 -12.99 -21.48
C LEU A 48 -5.66 -12.40 -22.69
N LYS A 49 -5.63 -11.08 -22.83
CA LYS A 49 -6.18 -10.32 -23.96
C LYS A 49 -5.43 -9.00 -24.03
N ILE A 50 -5.41 -8.37 -25.21
CA ILE A 50 -4.86 -7.01 -25.35
C ILE A 50 -5.68 -6.06 -24.48
N GLU A 51 -4.97 -5.35 -23.61
CA GLU A 51 -5.51 -4.30 -22.77
C GLU A 51 -5.16 -2.93 -23.34
N ASN A 52 -5.87 -1.88 -22.91
CA ASN A 52 -5.58 -0.49 -23.26
C ASN A 52 -4.16 -0.05 -22.87
N GLU A 53 -3.46 -0.84 -22.04
CA GLU A 53 -2.07 -0.62 -21.67
C GLU A 53 -1.16 -0.40 -22.88
N ALA A 54 -1.32 -1.23 -23.93
CA ALA A 54 -0.50 -1.13 -25.13
C ALA A 54 -0.70 0.22 -25.86
N GLU A 55 -1.92 0.76 -25.86
CA GLU A 55 -2.22 2.05 -26.48
C GLU A 55 -1.56 3.20 -25.72
N ILE A 56 -1.64 3.19 -24.39
CA ILE A 56 -1.04 4.21 -23.53
C ILE A 56 0.48 4.16 -23.68
N LEU A 57 1.06 2.97 -23.57
CA LEU A 57 2.50 2.78 -23.73
C LEU A 57 3.01 3.18 -25.12
N SER A 58 2.22 2.98 -26.17
CA SER A 58 2.63 3.29 -27.54
C SER A 58 2.91 4.77 -27.82
N VAL A 59 2.34 5.68 -27.02
CA VAL A 59 2.52 7.13 -27.18
C VAL A 59 3.48 7.74 -26.17
N LEU A 60 3.95 6.97 -25.19
CA LEU A 60 4.88 7.42 -24.16
C LEU A 60 6.32 7.15 -24.59
N SER A 61 7.16 8.18 -24.55
CA SER A 61 8.58 8.08 -24.78
C SER A 61 9.31 9.04 -23.86
N HIS A 62 10.06 8.50 -22.90
CA HIS A 62 10.86 9.26 -21.95
C HIS A 62 11.97 8.36 -21.39
N ARG A 63 13.12 8.94 -21.04
CA ARG A 63 14.28 8.19 -20.51
C ARG A 63 13.93 7.34 -19.30
N ASN A 64 13.07 7.86 -18.41
CA ASN A 64 12.65 7.22 -17.16
C ASN A 64 11.31 6.49 -17.26
N ILE A 65 10.87 6.16 -18.47
CA ILE A 65 9.72 5.30 -18.74
C ILE A 65 10.21 4.10 -19.53
N ILE A 66 9.71 2.90 -19.22
CA ILE A 66 10.09 1.70 -19.96
C ILE A 66 9.69 1.84 -21.43
N GLN A 67 10.64 1.60 -22.33
CA GLN A 67 10.39 1.82 -23.75
C GLN A 67 9.51 0.69 -24.30
N PHE A 68 8.33 1.06 -24.80
CA PHE A 68 7.46 0.14 -25.53
C PHE A 68 8.01 -0.11 -26.93
N TYR A 69 8.04 -1.38 -27.35
CA TYR A 69 8.46 -1.77 -28.68
C TYR A 69 7.32 -2.24 -29.56
N GLY A 70 6.35 -2.96 -28.99
CA GLY A 70 5.23 -3.50 -29.73
C GLY A 70 4.41 -4.47 -28.91
N ALA A 71 3.48 -5.15 -29.57
CA ALA A 71 2.64 -6.14 -28.92
C ALA A 71 2.46 -7.38 -29.81
N ILE A 72 2.30 -8.53 -29.15
CA ILE A 72 1.97 -9.81 -29.76
C ILE A 72 0.45 -9.97 -29.72
N LEU A 73 -0.16 -10.17 -30.89
CA LEU A 73 -1.62 -10.16 -31.07
C LEU A 73 -2.15 -11.48 -31.68
N GLU A 74 -1.53 -12.61 -31.35
CA GLU A 74 -1.77 -13.90 -31.99
C GLU A 74 -2.40 -14.87 -31.00
N ALA A 75 -3.73 -15.05 -31.03
CA ALA A 75 -4.41 -15.97 -30.11
C ALA A 75 -3.80 -17.39 -30.14
N PRO A 76 -3.53 -18.01 -28.98
CA PRO A 76 -3.84 -17.58 -27.61
C PRO A 76 -2.74 -16.72 -26.93
N ASN A 77 -1.69 -16.35 -27.66
CA ASN A 77 -0.52 -15.64 -27.18
C ASN A 77 -0.68 -14.12 -27.36
N TYR A 78 -1.12 -13.46 -26.29
CA TYR A 78 -1.11 -12.00 -26.21
C TYR A 78 0.02 -11.52 -25.29
N GLY A 79 0.68 -10.43 -25.66
CA GLY A 79 1.69 -9.85 -24.79
C GLY A 79 2.17 -8.47 -25.24
N ILE A 80 2.75 -7.74 -24.29
CA ILE A 80 3.41 -6.46 -24.53
C ILE A 80 4.91 -6.69 -24.52
N VAL A 81 5.60 -6.14 -25.53
CA VAL A 81 7.06 -6.24 -25.68
C VAL A 81 7.67 -4.88 -25.37
N THR A 82 8.57 -4.84 -24.39
CA THR A 82 9.28 -3.63 -23.97
C THR A 82 10.78 -3.85 -23.95
N GLU A 83 11.52 -2.77 -23.72
CA GLU A 83 12.91 -2.83 -23.26
C GLU A 83 13.05 -3.76 -22.05
N TYR A 84 14.13 -4.53 -22.02
CA TYR A 84 14.54 -5.32 -20.86
C TYR A 84 15.47 -4.50 -19.97
N ALA A 85 15.16 -4.40 -18.68
CA ALA A 85 15.97 -3.73 -17.69
C ALA A 85 16.77 -4.75 -16.88
N GLY A 86 18.04 -4.93 -17.25
CA GLY A 86 18.89 -6.02 -16.73
C GLY A 86 19.21 -5.96 -15.23
N GLY A 87 19.04 -4.80 -14.58
CA GLY A 87 19.20 -4.64 -13.12
C GLY A 87 17.98 -5.08 -12.31
N GLY A 88 16.92 -5.58 -12.96
CA GLY A 88 15.73 -6.10 -12.28
C GLY A 88 14.86 -5.01 -11.66
N SER A 89 14.02 -5.39 -10.69
CA SER A 89 13.16 -4.44 -10.01
C SER A 89 13.94 -3.63 -8.96
N LEU A 90 13.55 -2.37 -8.76
CA LEU A 90 14.12 -1.53 -7.70
C LEU A 90 13.91 -2.18 -6.32
N TYR A 91 12.79 -2.88 -6.13
CA TYR A 91 12.49 -3.62 -4.90
C TYR A 91 13.53 -4.71 -4.62
N ASP A 92 13.89 -5.51 -5.63
CA ASP A 92 14.89 -6.55 -5.51
C ASP A 92 16.28 -5.95 -5.30
N TYR A 93 16.60 -4.87 -6.02
CA TYR A 93 17.85 -4.13 -5.84
C TYR A 93 18.03 -3.63 -4.40
N LEU A 94 17.01 -2.94 -3.84
CA LEU A 94 17.04 -2.40 -2.48
C LEU A 94 17.08 -3.48 -1.40
N SER A 95 16.67 -4.71 -1.73
CA SER A 95 16.76 -5.87 -0.84
C SER A 95 18.12 -6.60 -0.95
N SER A 96 18.96 -6.22 -1.91
CA SER A 96 20.25 -6.85 -2.17
C SER A 96 21.39 -6.15 -1.44
N ALA A 97 22.52 -6.84 -1.31
CA ALA A 97 23.75 -6.27 -0.74
C ALA A 97 24.32 -5.12 -1.58
N GLU A 98 23.97 -5.01 -2.88
CA GLU A 98 24.40 -3.91 -3.75
C GLU A 98 23.86 -2.56 -3.26
N SER A 99 22.71 -2.55 -2.58
CA SER A 99 22.11 -1.32 -2.05
C SER A 99 22.89 -0.71 -0.87
N GLU A 100 23.80 -1.47 -0.25
CA GLU A 100 24.64 -0.96 0.85
C GLU A 100 25.70 0.04 0.36
N GLU A 101 26.02 0.03 -0.94
CA GLU A 101 26.93 0.98 -1.58
C GLU A 101 26.23 2.27 -2.03
N MET A 102 24.90 2.39 -1.87
CA MET A 102 24.16 3.59 -2.25
C MET A 102 24.58 4.79 -1.41
N ASP A 103 24.87 5.90 -2.09
CA ASP A 103 25.15 7.20 -1.50
C ASP A 103 24.04 8.22 -1.83
N LEU A 104 24.17 9.44 -1.30
CA LEU A 104 23.27 10.54 -1.63
C LEU A 104 23.18 10.78 -3.14
N GLY A 105 24.30 10.66 -3.87
CA GLY A 105 24.34 10.89 -5.31
C GLY A 105 23.36 9.97 -6.03
N GLN A 106 23.44 8.67 -5.74
CA GLN A 106 22.54 7.67 -6.28
C GLN A 106 21.08 7.92 -5.89
N VAL A 107 20.81 8.17 -4.61
CA VAL A 107 19.46 8.47 -4.10
C VAL A 107 18.86 9.70 -4.78
N MET A 108 19.62 10.78 -4.93
CA MET A 108 19.17 12.00 -5.59
C MET A 108 18.91 11.80 -7.07
N THR A 109 19.81 11.11 -7.78
CA THR A 109 19.62 10.78 -9.19
C THR A 109 18.33 9.99 -9.39
N TRP A 110 18.14 8.93 -8.62
CA TRP A 110 16.97 8.06 -8.71
C TRP A 110 15.66 8.75 -8.31
N ALA A 111 15.67 9.54 -7.23
CA ALA A 111 14.53 10.36 -6.83
C ALA A 111 14.11 11.32 -7.95
N MET A 112 15.08 12.00 -8.58
CA MET A 112 14.83 12.89 -9.72
C MET A 112 14.31 12.13 -10.95
N GLU A 113 14.87 10.96 -11.26
CA GLU A 113 14.46 10.14 -12.41
C GLU A 113 13.01 9.68 -12.32
N ILE A 114 12.59 9.18 -11.16
CA ILE A 114 11.19 8.79 -10.92
C ILE A 114 10.28 10.02 -11.03
N ALA A 115 10.68 11.15 -10.43
CA ALA A 115 9.90 12.38 -10.49
C ALA A 115 9.75 12.90 -11.92
N LYS A 116 10.82 12.92 -12.73
CA LYS A 116 10.80 13.32 -14.14
C LYS A 116 9.92 12.40 -14.97
N GLY A 117 10.08 11.08 -14.83
CA GLY A 117 9.25 10.10 -15.52
C GLY A 117 7.77 10.29 -15.19
N THR A 118 7.43 10.57 -13.94
CA THR A 118 6.04 10.74 -13.52
C THR A 118 5.41 12.03 -14.05
N VAL A 119 6.17 13.13 -14.18
CA VAL A 119 5.66 14.37 -14.81
C VAL A 119 5.19 14.13 -16.25
N THR A 120 5.87 13.27 -17.00
CA THR A 120 5.48 12.92 -18.38
C THR A 120 4.21 12.09 -18.45
N ILE A 121 3.91 11.33 -17.40
CA ILE A 121 2.77 10.43 -17.33
C ILE A 121 1.57 11.24 -16.82
N HIS A 122 0.83 11.86 -17.75
CA HIS A 122 -0.44 12.55 -17.46
C HIS A 122 -1.61 11.60 -17.10
N CYS A 123 -1.31 10.41 -16.58
CA CYS A 123 -2.29 9.38 -16.26
C CYS A 123 -2.28 9.09 -14.75
N ARG A 124 -3.46 8.86 -14.18
CA ARG A 124 -3.64 8.44 -12.77
C ARG A 124 -3.27 6.96 -12.68
N ILE A 125 -2.12 6.62 -12.10
CA ILE A 125 -1.62 5.24 -12.09
C ILE A 125 -1.22 4.89 -10.67
N TYR A 126 -2.10 4.18 -9.97
CA TYR A 126 -1.79 3.70 -8.63
C TYR A 126 -0.72 2.62 -8.73
N PHE A 127 0.48 2.97 -8.25
CA PHE A 127 1.66 2.13 -8.16
C PHE A 127 2.28 1.74 -9.52
N LYS A 128 3.56 2.09 -9.69
CA LYS A 128 4.37 1.70 -10.85
C LYS A 128 5.55 0.87 -10.33
N PRO A 129 5.70 -0.40 -10.73
CA PRO A 129 6.98 -1.09 -10.56
C PRO A 129 8.07 -0.24 -11.21
N VAL A 130 9.15 0.02 -10.49
CA VAL A 130 10.34 0.68 -11.02
C VAL A 130 11.38 -0.39 -11.27
N VAL A 131 12.01 -0.35 -12.43
CA VAL A 131 13.12 -1.25 -12.79
C VAL A 131 14.41 -0.46 -12.99
N VAL A 132 15.52 -1.14 -12.79
CA VAL A 132 16.87 -0.60 -12.94
C VAL A 132 17.46 -1.16 -14.24
N THR A 133 17.92 -0.30 -15.15
CA THR A 133 18.64 -0.76 -16.35
C THR A 133 20.07 -1.20 -16.01
N ALA A 134 20.74 -1.87 -16.93
CA ALA A 134 22.17 -2.21 -16.79
C ALA A 134 23.07 -0.97 -16.62
N ASP A 135 22.64 0.19 -17.15
CA ASP A 135 23.33 1.48 -17.00
C ASP A 135 22.90 2.27 -15.75
N ASN A 136 22.25 1.60 -14.79
CA ASN A 136 21.82 2.17 -13.51
C ASN A 136 20.79 3.31 -13.60
N VAL A 137 19.96 3.31 -14.67
CA VAL A 137 18.89 4.27 -14.89
C VAL A 137 17.55 3.68 -14.45
N LEU A 138 16.76 4.45 -13.70
CA LEU A 138 15.43 4.02 -13.30
C LEU A 138 14.41 4.23 -14.41
N LYS A 139 13.59 3.20 -14.61
CA LYS A 139 12.47 3.21 -15.55
C LYS A 139 11.18 2.80 -14.86
N ILE A 140 10.19 3.65 -14.98
CA ILE A 140 8.82 3.39 -14.55
C ILE A 140 8.22 2.36 -15.50
N CYS A 141 7.76 1.26 -14.93
CA CYS A 141 7.08 0.16 -15.62
C CYS A 141 5.62 0.06 -15.19
N ASP A 142 4.84 -0.64 -16.03
CA ASP A 142 3.42 -0.97 -15.86
C ASP A 142 2.45 0.21 -15.88
N PHE A 143 1.61 0.22 -16.92
CA PHE A 143 0.60 1.24 -17.16
C PHE A 143 -0.81 0.62 -17.22
N GLY A 144 -0.93 -0.69 -17.00
CA GLY A 144 -2.17 -1.45 -17.24
C GLY A 144 -3.30 -1.16 -16.27
N ALA A 145 -2.99 -0.66 -15.07
CA ALA A 145 -4.00 -0.20 -14.11
C ALA A 145 -4.53 1.22 -14.42
N SER A 146 -3.92 1.92 -15.38
CA SER A 146 -4.29 3.29 -15.67
C SER A 146 -5.56 3.34 -16.52
N ARG A 147 -6.54 4.13 -16.04
CA ARG A 147 -7.75 4.62 -16.74
C ARG A 147 -9.10 3.92 -16.48
N PHE A 148 -9.20 2.73 -15.88
CA PHE A 148 -10.53 2.13 -15.66
C PHE A 148 -10.79 1.69 -14.21
N HIS A 149 -11.91 2.19 -13.67
CA HIS A 149 -12.60 1.70 -12.47
C HIS A 149 -13.15 0.27 -12.68
N SER A 150 -12.39 -0.64 -13.31
CA SER A 150 -12.88 -2.00 -13.50
C SER A 150 -13.01 -2.64 -12.12
N HIS A 151 -14.19 -3.18 -11.83
CA HIS A 151 -14.52 -3.87 -10.58
C HIS A 151 -13.74 -5.20 -10.41
N THR A 152 -12.61 -5.37 -11.09
CA THR A 152 -11.82 -6.60 -11.16
C THR A 152 -10.43 -6.47 -10.54
N THR A 153 -9.97 -5.27 -10.20
CA THR A 153 -8.72 -5.08 -9.41
C THR A 153 -8.87 -5.47 -7.94
N HIS A 154 -10.09 -5.77 -7.45
CA HIS A 154 -10.37 -6.03 -6.03
C HIS A 154 -9.60 -7.21 -5.40
N MET A 155 -9.12 -8.18 -6.19
CA MET A 155 -8.54 -9.42 -5.65
C MET A 155 -7.00 -9.41 -5.55
N SER A 156 -6.31 -8.44 -6.14
CA SER A 156 -4.84 -8.41 -6.19
C SER A 156 -4.18 -7.27 -5.41
N LEU A 157 -4.98 -6.49 -4.65
CA LEU A 157 -4.56 -5.26 -3.95
C LEU A 157 -3.87 -5.50 -2.60
N VAL A 158 -3.98 -6.71 -2.03
CA VAL A 158 -3.54 -6.98 -0.65
C VAL A 158 -2.03 -6.74 -0.46
N GLY A 159 -1.22 -6.97 -1.49
CA GLY A 159 0.23 -6.75 -1.44
C GLY A 159 0.69 -5.32 -1.73
N THR A 160 -0.19 -4.42 -2.20
CA THR A 160 0.20 -3.08 -2.70
C THR A 160 -0.26 -1.94 -1.78
N PHE A 161 -1.05 -2.24 -0.74
CA PHE A 161 -1.52 -1.24 0.22
C PHE A 161 -0.45 -0.31 0.81
N PRO A 162 0.79 -0.75 1.12
CA PRO A 162 1.80 0.14 1.65
C PRO A 162 2.11 1.38 0.79
N TRP A 163 1.94 1.28 -0.53
CA TRP A 163 2.20 2.37 -1.47
C TRP A 163 0.95 3.16 -1.84
N MET A 164 -0.25 2.68 -1.49
CA MET A 164 -1.51 3.28 -1.91
C MET A 164 -1.88 4.48 -1.04
N ALA A 165 -2.26 5.59 -1.68
CA ALA A 165 -2.77 6.74 -0.94
C ALA A 165 -4.12 6.43 -0.25
N PRO A 166 -4.45 7.08 0.89
CA PRO A 166 -5.66 6.79 1.66
C PRO A 166 -6.95 6.88 0.85
N GLU A 167 -7.05 7.82 -0.09
CA GLU A 167 -8.22 7.99 -0.96
C GLU A 167 -8.37 6.86 -1.99
N ILE A 168 -7.27 6.18 -2.36
CA ILE A 168 -7.32 5.02 -3.25
C ILE A 168 -7.86 3.82 -2.50
N ILE A 169 -7.35 3.60 -1.29
CA ILE A 169 -7.76 2.51 -0.39
C ILE A 169 -9.26 2.60 -0.11
N GLN A 170 -9.77 3.81 0.09
CA GLN A 170 -11.18 4.07 0.36
C GLN A 170 -12.05 4.16 -0.90
N SER A 171 -11.48 4.04 -2.11
CA SER A 171 -12.20 4.26 -3.38
C SER A 171 -12.90 5.64 -3.46
N LEU A 172 -12.27 6.67 -2.89
CA LEU A 172 -12.72 8.07 -2.93
C LEU A 172 -12.29 8.76 -4.24
N PRO A 173 -12.81 9.96 -4.55
CA PRO A 173 -12.36 10.71 -5.71
C PRO A 173 -10.86 10.96 -5.71
N VAL A 174 -10.21 10.62 -6.82
CA VAL A 174 -8.75 10.61 -6.91
C VAL A 174 -8.21 11.75 -7.78
N SER A 175 -7.10 12.34 -7.33
CA SER A 175 -6.25 13.31 -8.05
C SER A 175 -4.91 12.69 -8.47
N GLU A 176 -4.14 13.39 -9.30
CA GLU A 176 -2.78 12.99 -9.68
C GLU A 176 -1.79 12.91 -8.49
N THR A 177 -2.12 13.54 -7.36
CA THR A 177 -1.31 13.54 -6.14
C THR A 177 -1.38 12.23 -5.33
N CYS A 178 -2.13 11.23 -5.79
CA CYS A 178 -2.00 9.85 -5.31
C CYS A 178 -0.62 9.25 -5.68
N ASP A 179 -0.09 9.57 -6.86
CA ASP A 179 1.24 9.16 -7.31
C ASP A 179 2.31 9.84 -6.44
N THR A 180 2.05 11.07 -5.96
CA THR A 180 2.92 11.75 -4.99
C THR A 180 3.04 10.97 -3.67
N TYR A 181 1.93 10.41 -3.16
CA TYR A 181 1.98 9.56 -1.96
C TYR A 181 2.85 8.33 -2.18
N SER A 182 2.63 7.64 -3.31
CA SER A 182 3.38 6.45 -3.70
C SER A 182 4.88 6.76 -3.85
N TYR A 183 5.21 7.90 -4.46
CA TYR A 183 6.58 8.40 -4.58
C TYR A 183 7.25 8.62 -3.22
N GLY A 184 6.51 9.15 -2.23
CA GLY A 184 7.02 9.30 -0.87
C GLY A 184 7.42 7.96 -0.24
N VAL A 185 6.66 6.89 -0.51
CA VAL A 185 7.00 5.53 -0.06
C VAL A 185 8.24 5.01 -0.75
N VAL A 186 8.36 5.16 -2.08
CA VAL A 186 9.56 4.73 -2.82
C VAL A 186 10.80 5.50 -2.37
N LEU A 187 10.66 6.79 -2.07
CA LEU A 187 11.75 7.59 -1.51
C LEU A 187 12.18 7.07 -0.13
N TRP A 188 11.22 6.69 0.72
CA TRP A 188 11.50 6.06 2.00
C TRP A 188 12.21 4.71 1.85
N GLU A 189 11.81 3.89 0.87
CA GLU A 189 12.48 2.62 0.58
C GLU A 189 13.92 2.81 0.13
N MET A 190 14.20 3.79 -0.75
CA MET A 190 15.58 4.09 -1.16
C MET A 190 16.44 4.54 0.03
N LEU A 191 15.87 5.33 0.95
CA LEU A 191 16.58 5.83 2.12
C LEU A 191 16.81 4.74 3.18
N THR A 192 15.83 3.87 3.41
CA THR A 192 15.87 2.90 4.52
C THR A 192 16.28 1.49 4.07
N ARG A 193 16.13 1.15 2.79
CA ARG A 193 16.30 -0.21 2.27
C ARG A 193 15.49 -1.22 3.08
N GLU A 194 14.32 -0.81 3.56
CA GLU A 194 13.38 -1.63 4.32
C GLU A 194 12.10 -1.86 3.53
N ILE A 195 11.42 -2.96 3.83
CA ILE A 195 10.11 -3.26 3.24
C ILE A 195 9.04 -2.42 3.97
N PRO A 196 8.24 -1.61 3.26
CA PRO A 196 7.18 -0.81 3.87
C PRO A 196 6.22 -1.69 4.68
N PHE A 197 6.01 -1.33 5.96
CA PHE A 197 5.12 -2.07 6.87
C PHE A 197 5.44 -3.58 6.99
N LYS A 198 6.72 -3.95 6.94
CA LYS A 198 7.18 -5.36 6.94
C LYS A 198 6.48 -6.26 7.96
N GLY A 199 5.84 -7.30 7.45
CA GLY A 199 5.18 -8.34 8.25
C GLY A 199 3.84 -7.94 8.87
N LEU A 200 3.23 -6.85 8.41
CA LEU A 200 1.83 -6.50 8.67
C LEU A 200 0.96 -7.02 7.52
N GLU A 201 -0.28 -7.41 7.81
CA GLU A 201 -1.20 -7.86 6.77
C GLU A 201 -1.72 -6.69 5.93
N GLY A 202 -2.04 -6.92 4.65
CA GLY A 202 -2.44 -5.83 3.75
C GLY A 202 -3.67 -5.04 4.23
N LEU A 203 -4.71 -5.73 4.71
CA LEU A 203 -5.92 -5.06 5.25
C LEU A 203 -5.63 -4.27 6.52
N GLN A 204 -4.67 -4.72 7.33
CA GLN A 204 -4.23 -4.01 8.51
C GLN A 204 -3.48 -2.73 8.14
N VAL A 205 -2.59 -2.80 7.15
CA VAL A 205 -1.92 -1.60 6.60
C VAL A 205 -2.95 -0.61 6.08
N ALA A 206 -3.94 -1.08 5.32
CA ALA A 206 -5.03 -0.25 4.83
C ALA A 206 -5.77 0.47 5.96
N TRP A 207 -6.13 -0.26 7.03
CA TRP A 207 -6.79 0.33 8.20
C TRP A 207 -5.89 1.33 8.94
N LEU A 208 -4.61 1.03 9.14
CA LEU A 208 -3.67 1.94 9.81
C LEU A 208 -3.51 3.25 9.02
N VAL A 209 -3.34 3.17 7.70
CA VAL A 209 -3.14 4.32 6.83
C VAL A 209 -4.38 5.21 6.78
N VAL A 210 -5.57 4.60 6.70
CA VAL A 210 -6.85 5.31 6.54
C VAL A 210 -7.42 5.78 7.87
N GLU A 211 -7.62 4.87 8.83
CA GLU A 211 -8.34 5.13 10.07
C GLU A 211 -7.45 5.73 11.15
N LYS A 212 -6.17 5.34 11.20
CA LYS A 212 -5.21 5.86 12.19
C LYS A 212 -4.34 6.97 11.68
N SER A 213 -4.42 7.29 10.38
CA SER A 213 -3.48 8.21 9.72
C SER A 213 -2.01 7.83 9.97
N GLU A 214 -1.73 6.54 10.19
CA GLU A 214 -0.38 6.02 10.41
C GLU A 214 0.43 6.16 9.11
N ARG A 215 1.72 6.41 9.24
CA ARG A 215 2.69 6.50 8.14
C ARG A 215 3.94 5.70 8.48
N LEU A 216 4.80 5.49 7.50
CA LEU A 216 6.09 4.83 7.71
C LEU A 216 6.94 5.67 8.66
N THR A 217 7.64 4.98 9.57
CA THR A 217 8.55 5.63 10.52
C THR A 217 9.70 6.27 9.77
N ILE A 218 9.88 7.57 9.94
CA ILE A 218 11.07 8.29 9.48
C ILE A 218 12.07 8.26 10.65
N PRO A 219 13.22 7.59 10.50
CA PRO A 219 14.28 7.61 11.49
C PRO A 219 14.63 9.01 11.99
N SER A 220 14.92 9.12 13.29
CA SER A 220 15.26 10.39 13.92
C SER A 220 16.52 11.06 13.32
N SER A 221 17.46 10.26 12.83
CA SER A 221 18.70 10.70 12.18
C SER A 221 18.59 10.96 10.67
N CYS A 222 17.40 10.76 10.07
CA CYS A 222 17.17 11.06 8.66
C CYS A 222 17.38 12.57 8.41
N PRO A 223 18.09 12.97 7.33
CA PRO A 223 18.25 14.38 7.00
C PRO A 223 16.91 15.10 6.90
N THR A 224 16.84 16.30 7.50
CA THR A 224 15.59 17.04 7.67
C THR A 224 14.89 17.31 6.34
N SER A 225 15.66 17.60 5.28
CA SER A 225 15.13 17.87 3.94
C SER A 225 14.37 16.68 3.34
N PHE A 226 14.90 15.46 3.45
CA PHE A 226 14.22 14.24 3.04
C PHE A 226 13.01 13.94 3.93
N ALA A 227 13.15 14.10 5.25
CA ALA A 227 12.07 13.89 6.19
C ALA A 227 10.86 14.80 5.91
N GLU A 228 11.11 16.09 5.64
CA GLU A 228 10.08 17.05 5.26
C GLU A 228 9.43 16.72 3.92
N LEU A 229 10.22 16.33 2.92
CA LEU A 229 9.71 15.94 1.61
C LEU A 229 8.78 14.71 1.73
N MET A 230 9.19 13.67 2.47
CA MET A 230 8.35 12.49 2.72
C MET A 230 7.06 12.86 3.46
N ARG A 231 7.14 13.67 4.53
CA ARG A 231 5.95 14.12 5.27
C ARG A 231 4.97 14.90 4.37
N LYS A 232 5.48 15.79 3.50
CA LYS A 232 4.67 16.52 2.52
C LYS A 232 4.00 15.58 1.51
N CYS A 233 4.68 14.52 1.08
CA CYS A 233 4.10 13.52 0.18
C CYS A 233 2.98 12.71 0.83
N TRP A 234 3.03 12.52 2.15
CA TRP A 234 2.10 11.66 2.91
C TRP A 234 0.96 12.39 3.62
N VAL A 235 0.79 13.68 3.37
CA VAL A 235 -0.35 14.45 3.91
C VAL A 235 -1.67 13.76 3.54
N THR A 236 -2.58 13.63 4.51
CA THR A 236 -3.86 12.95 4.29
C THR A 236 -4.68 13.64 3.20
N GLU A 237 -4.81 14.97 3.26
CA GLU A 237 -5.53 15.75 2.25
C GLU A 237 -4.77 15.76 0.91
N PRO A 238 -5.31 15.17 -0.18
CA PRO A 238 -4.59 15.04 -1.45
C PRO A 238 -4.20 16.37 -2.09
N LYS A 239 -4.95 17.45 -1.82
CA LYS A 239 -4.70 18.79 -2.36
C LYS A 239 -3.52 19.51 -1.73
N GLU A 240 -3.12 19.10 -0.53
CA GLU A 240 -1.98 19.69 0.19
C GLU A 240 -0.65 19.03 -0.19
N ARG A 241 -0.70 17.87 -0.88
CA ARG A 241 0.49 17.18 -1.37
C ARG A 241 1.13 17.96 -2.53
N PRO A 242 2.47 17.97 -2.62
CA PRO A 242 3.16 18.67 -3.69
C PRO A 242 2.95 17.97 -5.04
N MET A 243 2.83 18.77 -6.08
CA MET A 243 2.95 18.31 -7.47
C MET A 243 4.39 17.87 -7.75
N PHE A 244 4.59 16.92 -8.67
CA PHE A 244 5.94 16.47 -9.04
C PHE A 244 6.86 17.60 -9.54
N LYS A 245 6.31 18.65 -10.17
CA LYS A 245 7.09 19.85 -10.52
C LYS A 245 7.69 20.52 -9.28
N HIS A 246 6.94 20.62 -8.19
CA HIS A 246 7.44 21.16 -6.91
C HIS A 246 8.42 20.21 -6.24
N ILE A 247 8.21 18.89 -6.35
CA ILE A 247 9.17 17.88 -5.87
C ILE A 247 10.51 18.05 -6.57
N LEU A 248 10.52 18.19 -7.91
CA LEU A 248 11.74 18.42 -8.68
C LEU A 248 12.48 19.68 -8.23
N THR A 249 11.77 20.81 -8.08
CA THR A 249 12.38 22.04 -7.56
C THR A 249 12.93 21.86 -6.15
N THR A 250 12.26 21.07 -5.31
CA THR A 250 12.73 20.76 -3.94
C THR A 250 14.02 19.94 -4.00
N LEU A 251 14.08 18.90 -4.83
CA LEU A 251 15.28 18.07 -5.03
C LEU A 251 16.44 18.89 -5.62
N GLU A 252 16.17 19.78 -6.58
CA GLU A 252 17.17 20.70 -7.12
C GLU A 252 17.73 21.61 -6.02
N SER A 253 16.87 22.17 -5.16
CA SER A 253 17.31 22.95 -4.01
C SER A 253 18.15 22.12 -3.03
N MET A 254 17.75 20.88 -2.77
CA MET A 254 18.51 19.95 -1.91
C MET A 254 19.88 19.63 -2.48
N SER A 255 20.01 19.50 -3.81
CA SER A 255 21.30 19.22 -4.47
C SER A 255 22.30 20.37 -4.33
N ASN A 256 21.84 21.58 -4.02
CA ASN A 256 22.69 22.74 -3.77
C ASN A 256 23.09 22.90 -2.29
N ASP A 257 22.58 22.05 -1.39
CA ASP A 257 22.94 22.07 0.02
C ASP A 257 24.28 21.37 0.24
N SER A 258 25.29 22.12 0.68
CA SER A 258 26.65 21.60 0.89
C SER A 258 26.77 20.65 2.08
N LYS A 259 25.81 20.64 3.02
CA LYS A 259 25.84 19.77 4.20
C LYS A 259 25.15 18.43 3.97
N LEU A 260 24.17 18.41 3.07
CA LEU A 260 23.34 17.25 2.81
C LEU A 260 24.13 15.98 2.43
N PRO A 261 25.24 16.04 1.65
CA PRO A 261 26.05 14.85 1.35
C PRO A 261 26.58 14.15 2.59
N GLU A 262 27.14 14.89 3.54
CA GLU A 262 27.69 14.32 4.77
C GLU A 262 26.57 13.78 5.67
N GLU A 263 25.51 14.55 5.88
CA GLU A 263 24.37 14.15 6.70
C GLU A 263 23.67 12.90 6.14
N CYS A 264 23.41 12.87 4.83
CA CYS A 264 22.72 11.76 4.19
C CYS A 264 23.59 10.52 4.12
N ASN A 265 24.87 10.61 3.72
CA ASN A 265 25.73 9.44 3.66
C ASN A 265 25.96 8.84 5.07
N SER A 266 26.11 9.69 6.08
CA SER A 266 26.16 9.25 7.48
C SER A 266 24.90 8.48 7.87
N PHE A 267 23.71 9.03 7.57
CA PHE A 267 22.44 8.33 7.78
C PHE A 267 22.36 7.01 7.01
N LEU A 268 22.76 7.00 5.73
CA LEU A 268 22.63 5.83 4.88
C LEU A 268 23.47 4.65 5.40
N HIS A 269 24.72 4.91 5.81
CA HIS A 269 25.63 3.88 6.29
C HIS A 269 25.45 3.52 7.76
N ASN A 270 24.67 4.29 8.51
CA ASN A 270 24.40 4.05 9.93
C ASN A 270 23.08 3.30 10.19
N LYS A 271 22.69 2.40 9.26
CA LYS A 271 21.45 1.62 9.32
C LYS A 271 21.29 0.81 10.61
N ALA A 272 22.39 0.29 11.15
CA ALA A 272 22.37 -0.49 12.38
C ALA A 272 21.86 0.30 13.60
N GLU A 273 22.09 1.62 13.65
CA GLU A 273 21.63 2.44 14.77
C GLU A 273 20.13 2.75 14.69
N TRP A 274 19.65 3.19 13.51
CA TRP A 274 18.26 3.66 13.40
C TRP A 274 17.25 2.58 13.03
N SER A 275 17.67 1.42 12.50
CA SER A 275 16.75 0.32 12.14
C SER A 275 15.88 -0.12 13.31
N CYS A 276 16.41 -0.05 14.54
CA CYS A 276 15.65 -0.35 15.76
C CYS A 276 14.42 0.55 15.95
N GLU A 277 14.42 1.79 15.44
CA GLU A 277 13.26 2.69 15.51
C GLU A 277 12.09 2.20 14.64
N ILE A 278 12.41 1.71 13.43
CA ILE A 278 11.43 1.13 12.51
C ILE A 278 10.91 -0.18 13.09
N GLU A 279 11.79 -1.05 13.56
CA GLU A 279 11.41 -2.33 14.18
C GLU A 279 10.53 -2.15 15.42
N ALA A 280 10.86 -1.19 16.29
CA ALA A 280 10.05 -0.86 17.47
C ALA A 280 8.64 -0.39 17.09
N THR A 281 8.52 0.37 16.00
CA THR A 281 7.22 0.79 15.46
C THR A 281 6.45 -0.41 14.93
N LEU A 282 7.08 -1.29 14.16
CA LEU A 282 6.44 -2.49 13.62
C LEU A 282 5.94 -3.41 14.75
N GLU A 283 6.73 -3.62 15.80
CA GLU A 283 6.32 -4.44 16.95
C GLU A 283 5.13 -3.79 17.70
N ARG A 284 5.13 -2.46 17.86
CA ARG A 284 3.99 -1.72 18.42
C ARG A 284 2.72 -1.95 17.60
N LEU A 285 2.81 -1.87 16.26
CA LEU A 285 1.66 -2.05 15.36
C LEU A 285 1.13 -3.49 15.39
N LYS A 286 2.01 -4.50 15.38
CA LYS A 286 1.64 -5.93 15.53
C LYS A 286 1.01 -6.22 16.89
N LYS A 287 1.49 -5.57 17.96
CA LYS A 287 0.87 -5.69 19.28
C LYS A 287 -0.53 -5.09 19.30
N LEU A 288 -0.71 -3.90 18.72
CA LEU A 288 -2.01 -3.23 18.65
C LEU A 288 -3.06 -4.09 17.93
N GLU A 289 -2.67 -4.81 16.90
CA GLU A 289 -3.54 -5.74 16.18
C GLU A 289 -3.95 -6.95 17.01
N ARG A 290 -3.00 -7.60 17.68
CA ARG A 290 -3.30 -8.70 18.61
C ARG A 290 -4.29 -8.26 19.68
N ASP A 291 -4.09 -7.07 20.24
CA ASP A 291 -4.96 -6.49 21.25
C ASP A 291 -6.35 -6.16 20.69
N LEU A 292 -6.44 -5.63 19.46
CA LEU A 292 -7.70 -5.32 18.78
C LEU A 292 -8.48 -6.60 18.46
N SER A 293 -7.82 -7.62 17.91
CA SER A 293 -8.40 -8.93 17.62
C SER A 293 -8.96 -9.60 18.89
N SER A 294 -8.21 -9.54 20.00
CA SER A 294 -8.67 -10.04 21.31
C SER A 294 -9.93 -9.32 21.78
N LYS A 295 -9.96 -7.98 21.69
CA LYS A 295 -11.14 -7.19 22.08
C LYS A 295 -12.36 -7.47 21.21
N GLU A 296 -12.18 -7.66 19.90
CA GLU A 296 -13.28 -8.04 19.00
C GLU A 296 -13.88 -9.40 19.35
N GLN A 297 -13.06 -10.39 19.72
CA GLN A 297 -13.54 -11.69 20.16
C GLN A 297 -14.34 -11.58 21.47
N GLU A 298 -13.85 -10.80 22.43
CA GLU A 298 -14.59 -10.54 23.68
C GLU A 298 -15.94 -9.88 23.44
N LEU A 299 -16.00 -8.89 22.54
CA LEU A 299 -17.24 -8.21 22.16
C LEU A 299 -18.23 -9.16 21.50
N LYS A 300 -17.79 -9.98 20.55
CA LYS A 300 -18.62 -11.01 19.90
C LYS A 300 -19.20 -11.99 20.94
N GLU A 301 -18.40 -12.39 21.92
CA GLU A 301 -18.88 -13.28 22.99
C GLU A 301 -19.88 -12.59 23.93
N ARG A 302 -19.68 -11.30 24.24
CA ARG A 302 -20.65 -10.49 24.99
C ARG A 302 -21.97 -10.35 24.22
N GLU A 303 -21.92 -10.07 22.92
CA GLU A 303 -23.11 -9.99 22.06
C GLU A 303 -23.87 -11.32 22.01
N ARG A 304 -23.17 -12.46 21.90
CA ARG A 304 -23.81 -13.79 21.95
C ARG A 304 -24.52 -14.01 23.28
N ARG A 305 -23.89 -13.63 24.39
CA ARG A 305 -24.50 -13.72 25.73
C ARG A 305 -25.72 -12.83 25.88
N LEU A 306 -25.66 -11.59 25.41
CA LEU A 306 -26.79 -10.66 25.42
C LEU A 306 -27.98 -11.22 24.60
N LYS A 307 -27.73 -11.71 23.38
CA LYS A 307 -28.76 -12.34 22.55
C LYS A 307 -29.38 -13.58 23.20
N MET A 308 -28.59 -14.37 23.93
CA MET A 308 -29.11 -15.51 24.70
C MET A 308 -29.97 -15.04 25.87
N TRP A 309 -29.57 -13.98 26.56
CA TRP A 309 -30.30 -13.43 27.69
C TRP A 309 -31.63 -12.78 27.26
N GLU A 310 -31.62 -12.04 26.15
CA GLU A 310 -32.84 -11.50 25.52
C GLU A 310 -33.83 -12.59 25.14
N ARG A 311 -33.36 -13.68 24.51
CA ARG A 311 -34.23 -14.84 24.20
C ARG A 311 -34.87 -15.44 25.44
N LYS A 312 -34.09 -15.61 26.52
CA LYS A 312 -34.61 -16.13 27.80
C LYS A 312 -35.68 -15.20 28.40
N LEU A 313 -35.49 -13.89 28.32
CA LEU A 313 -36.48 -12.92 28.80
C LEU A 313 -37.78 -12.99 28.00
N ILE A 314 -37.70 -13.13 26.68
CA ILE A 314 -38.88 -13.29 25.80
C ILE A 314 -39.62 -14.60 26.08
N GLU A 315 -38.89 -15.70 26.30
CA GLU A 315 -39.50 -16.98 26.70
C GLU A 315 -40.23 -16.87 28.04
N GLN A 316 -39.63 -16.17 29.02
CA GLN A 316 -40.25 -15.94 30.34
C GLN A 316 -41.44 -14.97 30.29
N SER A 317 -41.47 -14.01 29.36
CA SER A 317 -42.63 -13.12 29.20
C SER A 317 -43.81 -13.81 28.49
N ASN A 318 -43.53 -14.82 27.66
CA ASN A 318 -44.54 -15.55 26.89
C ASN A 318 -45.09 -16.80 27.59
N THR A 319 -44.54 -17.18 28.76
CA THR A 319 -45.16 -18.20 29.63
C THR A 319 -46.46 -17.66 30.26
N PRO A 320 -47.63 -18.29 30.04
CA PRO A 320 -48.89 -17.82 30.62
C PRO A 320 -48.85 -17.93 32.14
N VAL A 321 -49.16 -16.84 32.84
CA VAL A 321 -49.39 -16.87 34.29
C VAL A 321 -50.67 -17.67 34.53
N SER A 322 -50.54 -18.92 34.97
CA SER A 322 -51.64 -19.67 35.57
C SER A 322 -51.98 -19.04 36.92
N SER A 323 -53.03 -18.24 36.96
CA SER A 323 -53.60 -17.67 38.18
C SER A 323 -54.43 -18.73 38.91
N SER A 324 -53.80 -19.54 39.76
CA SER A 324 -54.51 -20.22 40.85
C SER A 324 -54.37 -19.41 42.13
N VAL A 325 -55.22 -18.38 42.29
CA VAL A 325 -55.43 -17.71 43.58
C VAL A 325 -56.24 -18.69 44.46
N ALA A 326 -55.54 -19.50 45.26
CA ALA A 326 -56.16 -20.22 46.35
C ALA A 326 -56.29 -19.26 47.55
N TYR A 327 -57.47 -18.65 47.69
CA TYR A 327 -57.89 -18.04 48.95
C TYR A 327 -57.88 -19.12 50.04
N THR A 328 -56.94 -19.02 50.98
CA THR A 328 -57.03 -19.78 52.22
C THR A 328 -57.19 -18.79 53.35
N HIS A 329 -58.42 -18.73 53.88
CA HIS A 329 -58.72 -18.06 55.15
C HIS A 329 -57.87 -18.70 56.25
N CYS A 330 -57.03 -17.90 56.91
CA CYS A 330 -56.46 -18.27 58.19
C CYS A 330 -56.91 -17.23 59.23
N THR A 331 -57.86 -17.65 60.05
CA THR A 331 -58.38 -16.93 61.22
C THR A 331 -57.37 -16.99 62.37
N THR A 332 -57.05 -15.81 62.92
CA THR A 332 -56.68 -15.50 64.33
C THR A 332 -55.70 -16.41 65.07
N THR A 333 -54.56 -15.87 65.52
CA THR A 333 -54.33 -15.43 66.93
C THR A 333 -52.86 -15.04 67.17
N THR A 334 -52.69 -14.04 68.04
CA THR A 334 -51.47 -13.58 68.76
C THR A 334 -50.41 -12.77 68.03
N ALA A 335 -50.54 -11.45 68.19
CA ALA A 335 -49.48 -10.46 68.14
C ALA A 335 -48.66 -10.48 69.44
N THR A 336 -47.33 -10.48 69.32
CA THR A 336 -46.44 -9.83 70.30
C THR A 336 -45.04 -9.62 69.71
N HIS A 337 -44.60 -8.37 69.74
CA HIS A 337 -43.22 -7.87 69.77
C HIS A 337 -42.26 -8.16 68.59
N CYS A 338 -41.96 -7.11 67.83
CA CYS A 338 -40.62 -6.49 67.82
C CYS A 338 -40.67 -5.18 67.00
N VAL A 339 -40.79 -4.05 67.72
CA VAL A 339 -40.45 -2.71 67.23
C VAL A 339 -39.12 -2.36 67.88
N GLU A 340 -38.09 -2.17 67.07
CA GLU A 340 -36.86 -1.39 67.35
C GLU A 340 -35.89 -1.65 66.18
N SER A 341 -35.21 -0.70 65.58
CA SER A 341 -35.26 0.75 65.60
C SER A 341 -34.36 1.20 64.43
N LEU A 342 -34.83 2.17 63.66
CA LEU A 342 -33.97 2.97 62.79
C LEU A 342 -32.95 3.68 63.68
N ASN A 343 -31.66 3.58 63.36
CA ASN A 343 -30.86 4.80 63.40
C ASN A 343 -29.67 4.79 62.44
N MET A 344 -29.57 5.93 61.76
CA MET A 344 -28.47 6.36 60.93
C MET A 344 -27.18 6.49 61.73
N ASN A 345 -26.04 6.27 61.06
CA ASN A 345 -24.94 7.25 61.08
C ASN A 345 -23.92 6.97 59.96
N SER A 346 -23.88 7.92 59.02
CA SER A 346 -22.70 8.53 58.38
C SER A 346 -21.46 8.54 59.30
N THR A 347 -20.19 8.47 58.88
CA THR A 347 -19.44 8.74 57.63
C THR A 347 -17.99 8.25 57.88
N PRO A 348 -17.12 8.17 56.85
CA PRO A 348 -15.78 7.58 56.96
C PRO A 348 -14.69 8.60 57.36
N ALA A 349 -13.55 8.08 57.80
CA ALA A 349 -12.25 8.74 57.76
C ALA A 349 -11.30 7.92 56.89
#